data_AF-A0A8F5H5Z7-F1
#
_entry.id   AF-A0A8F5H5Z7-F1
#
_cell.length_a   1.000
_cell.length_b   1.000
_cell.length_c   1.000
_cell.angle_alpha   90.00
_cell.angle_beta   90.00
_cell.angle_gamma   90.00
#
_symmetry.space_group_name_H-M   'P 1'
#
loop_
_entity.id
_entity.type
_entity.pdbx_description
1 polymer ?
#
loop_
_entity_poly.entity_id
_entity_poly.type
_entity_poly.pdbx_seq_one_letter_code
_entity_poly.pdbx_strand_id
1 'polypeptide(L)' 'MIIPNLLSNLLPILPSILVPLVGLLLPAITMFLSYLYIQKDEIL' A
#
# COMPACT_ATOMS: atom_id res chain seq x y z
N MET A 1 -33.46 -8.62 -5.58
CA MET A 1 -32.72 -7.42 -5.14
C MET A 1 -31.65 -7.84 -4.14
N ILE A 2 -30.60 -8.55 -4.58
CA ILE A 2 -29.55 -9.11 -3.68
C ILE A 2 -28.16 -8.66 -4.16
N ILE A 3 -27.94 -8.66 -5.47
CA ILE A 3 -26.68 -8.28 -6.12
C ILE A 3 -26.14 -6.88 -5.73
N PRO A 4 -26.94 -5.80 -5.64
CA PRO A 4 -26.37 -4.48 -5.30
C PRO A 4 -25.91 -4.36 -3.84
N ASN A 5 -26.40 -5.22 -2.94
CA ASN A 5 -26.19 -5.10 -1.50
C ASN A 5 -24.81 -5.61 -1.04
N LEU A 6 -24.22 -6.56 -1.77
CA LEU A 6 -22.88 -7.06 -1.45
C LEU A 6 -21.81 -6.01 -1.79
N LEU A 7 -21.93 -5.41 -2.98
CA LEU A 7 -21.00 -4.39 -3.45
C LEU A 7 -21.11 -3.10 -2.62
N SER A 8 -22.32 -2.70 -2.24
CA SER A 8 -22.53 -1.53 -1.38
C SER A 8 -21.91 -1.68 0.01
N ASN A 9 -21.74 -2.91 0.50
CA ASN A 9 -21.18 -3.19 1.82
C ASN A 9 -19.65 -3.37 1.81
N LEU A 10 -19.06 -3.71 0.67
CA LEU A 10 -17.60 -3.90 0.52
C LEU A 10 -16.86 -2.61 0.16
N LEU A 11 -17.50 -1.74 -0.64
CA LEU A 11 -16.91 -0.48 -1.09
C LEU A 11 -16.45 0.45 0.06
N PRO A 12 -17.17 0.53 1.20
CA PRO A 12 -16.75 1.33 2.36
C PRO A 12 -15.54 0.77 3.12
N ILE A 13 -15.22 -0.53 2.96
CA ILE A 13 -14.07 -1.18 3.60
C ILE A 13 -12.76 -0.91 2.86
N LEU A 14 -12.87 -0.61 1.56
CA LEU A 14 -11.73 -0.45 0.68
C LEU A 14 -10.74 0.65 1.13
N PRO A 15 -11.18 1.85 1.57
CA PRO A 15 -10.28 2.87 2.09
C PRO A 15 -9.51 2.41 3.32
N SER A 16 -10.15 1.65 4.22
CA SER A 16 -9.52 1.17 5.46
C SER A 16 -8.37 0.19 5.21
N ILE A 17 -8.31 -0.42 4.02
CA ILE A 17 -7.22 -1.31 3.60
C ILE A 17 -6.22 -0.54 2.74
N LEU A 18 -6.69 0.23 1.75
CA LEU A 18 -5.83 0.91 0.79
C LEU A 18 -5.05 2.07 1.41
N VAL A 19 -5.64 2.81 2.35
CA VAL A 19 -4.99 3.95 3.02
C VAL A 19 -3.77 3.49 3.82
N PRO A 20 -3.83 2.51 4.75
CA PRO A 20 -2.64 2.04 5.44
C PRO A 20 -1.66 1.30 4.51
N LEU A 21 -2.16 0.60 3.48
CA LEU A 21 -1.30 -0.08 2.50
C LEU A 21 -0.42 0.91 1.74
N VAL A 22 -1.02 1.97 1.17
CA VAL A 22 -0.31 2.98 0.36
C VAL A 22 0.37 4.04 1.21
N GLY A 23 -0.15 4.34 2.41
CA GLY A 23 0.39 5.37 3.30
C GLY A 23 1.48 4.88 4.26
N LEU A 24 1.53 3.58 4.57
CA LEU A 24 2.48 3.03 5.54
C LEU A 24 3.29 1.88 4.96
N LEU A 25 2.63 0.81 4.49
CA LEU A 25 3.34 -0.42 4.10
C LEU A 25 4.20 -0.24 2.84
N LEU A 26 3.59 0.24 1.74
CA LEU A 26 4.33 0.47 0.49
C LEU A 26 5.45 1.50 0.68
N PRO A 27 5.24 2.66 1.34
CA PRO A 27 6.32 3.61 1.59
C PRO A 27 7.44 3.04 2.46
N ALA A 28 7.13 2.27 3.51
CA ALA A 28 8.15 1.66 4.36
C ALA A 28 9.01 0.65 3.58
N ILE A 29 8.38 -0.21 2.76
CA ILE A 29 9.08 -1.16 1.90
C ILE A 29 9.94 -0.41 0.88
N THR A 30 9.37 0.57 0.17
CA THR A 30 10.10 1.35 -0.84
C THR A 30 11.28 2.08 -0.22
N MET A 31 11.12 2.75 0.93
CA MET A 31 12.23 3.41 1.61
C MET A 31 13.33 2.44 2.02
N PHE A 32 12.97 1.26 2.55
CA PHE A 32 13.96 0.24 2.91
C PHE A 32 14.73 -0.28 1.69
N LEU A 33 14.01 -0.59 0.61
CA LEU A 33 14.64 -1.05 -0.63
C LEU A 33 15.51 0.05 -1.27
N SER A 34 15.04 1.29 -1.30
CA SER A 34 15.81 2.45 -1.77
C SER A 34 17.05 2.68 -0.92
N TYR A 35 16.97 2.54 0.40
CA TYR A 35 18.12 2.61 1.29
C TYR A 35 19.16 1.54 0.97
N LEU A 36 18.74 0.29 0.80
CA LEU A 36 19.65 -0.79 0.40
C LEU A 36 20.23 -0.57 -0.99
N TYR A 37 19.47 -0.01 -1.93
CA TYR A 37 19.95 0.33 -3.27
C TYR A 37 21.02 1.43 -3.22
N ILE A 38 20.75 2.54 -2.52
CA ILE A 38 21.70 3.66 -2.38
C ILE A 38 22.98 3.22 -1.68
N GLN A 39 22.90 2.35 -0.67
CA GLN A 39 24.11 1.82 -0.01
C GLN A 39 24.91 0.85 -0.88
N LYS A 40 24.28 0.21 -1.87
CA LYS A 40 24.96 -0.67 -2.82
C LYS A 40 25.71 0.10 -3.90
N ASP A 41 25.27 1.31 -4.20
CA ASP A 41 26.09 2.26 -4.93
C ASP A 41 27.20 2.74 -3.97
N GLU A 42 28.29 1.98 -3.90
CA GLU A 42 29.57 2.54 -3.45
C GLU A 42 29.74 3.85 -4.22
N ILE A 43 29.74 4.97 -3.50
CA ILE A 43 30.14 6.25 -4.05
C ILE A 43 31.58 6.05 -4.53
N LEU A 44 31.77 5.75 -5.82
CA LEU A 44 33.08 5.69 -6.47
C LEU A 44 33.79 7.04 -6.32
#